data_AF-A0A7Y3KW58-F1
#
_entry.id   AF-A0A7Y3KW58-F1
#
_cell.length_a   1.000
_cell.length_b   1.000
_cell.length_c   1.000
_cell.angle_alpha   90.00
_cell.angle_beta   90.00
_cell.angle_gamma   90.00
#
_symmetry.space_group_name_H-M   'P 1'
#
loop_
_entity.id
_entity.type
_entity.pdbx_description
1 polymer ?
#
loop_
_entity_poly.entity_id
_entity_poly.type
_entity_poly.pdbx_seq_one_letter_code
_entity_poly.pdbx_strand_id
1 'polypeptide(L)'
;TLIELLIVIVVLGILAAVVVFSLGGVTTSSALAACQSDGATYETALAAATAQGTTVANAGPGSSPAATIDQVLGSYIATAPGNSTHYQFAIETGKLYVGKTGLKTAPLTGSTLNTGWAAWNGSSACTGIAS
;
A
#
# COMPACT_ATOMS: atom_id res chain seq x y z
N THR A 1 3.32 49.57 -11.05
CA THR A 1 3.68 48.73 -12.21
C THR A 1 5.01 47.99 -12.13
N LEU A 2 6.08 48.43 -11.45
CA LEU A 2 7.19 47.49 -11.09
C LEU A 2 6.96 46.88 -9.70
N ILE A 3 6.59 47.71 -8.73
CA ILE A 3 6.35 47.27 -7.35
C ILE A 3 5.12 46.37 -7.18
N GLU A 4 4.12 46.51 -8.06
CA GLU A 4 2.94 45.62 -8.09
C GLU A 4 3.32 44.20 -8.48
N LEU A 5 4.21 44.02 -9.46
CA LEU A 5 4.69 42.69 -9.82
C LEU A 5 5.65 42.13 -8.77
N LEU A 6 6.44 43.01 -8.14
CA LEU A 6 7.39 42.62 -7.10
C LEU A 6 6.70 42.08 -5.83
N ILE A 7 5.63 42.74 -5.35
CA ILE A 7 4.94 42.24 -4.16
C ILE A 7 4.20 40.92 -4.44
N VAL A 8 3.66 40.75 -5.65
CA VAL A 8 2.97 39.51 -6.04
C VAL A 8 3.92 38.33 -6.04
N ILE A 9 5.13 38.46 -6.60
CA ILE A 9 6.09 37.35 -6.58
C ILE A 9 6.58 37.03 -5.16
N VAL A 10 6.70 38.04 -4.29
CA VAL A 10 7.08 37.82 -2.88
C VAL A 10 5.99 37.06 -2.15
N VAL A 11 4.72 37.46 -2.31
CA VAL A 11 3.58 36.77 -1.69
C VAL A 11 3.44 35.35 -2.23
N LEU A 12 3.53 35.17 -3.55
CA LEU A 12 3.49 33.83 -4.17
C LEU A 12 4.65 32.95 -3.69
N GLY A 13 5.85 33.51 -3.48
CA GLY A 13 7.00 32.79 -2.94
C GLY A 13 6.77 32.27 -1.51
N ILE A 14 6.19 33.10 -0.63
CA ILE A 14 5.88 32.70 0.75
C ILE A 14 4.77 31.64 0.77
N LEU A 15 3.72 31.83 -0.02
CA LEU A 15 2.61 30.87 -0.12
C LEU A 15 3.08 29.51 -0.64
N ALA A 16 3.97 29.50 -1.64
CA ALA A 16 4.53 28.26 -2.18
C ALA A 16 5.32 27.47 -1.11
N ALA A 17 6.18 28.14 -0.33
CA ALA A 17 6.99 27.47 0.69
C ALA A 17 6.15 26.76 1.77
N VAL A 18 5.09 27.41 2.27
CA VAL A 18 4.21 26.82 3.29
C VAL A 18 3.41 25.63 2.74
N VAL A 19 2.96 25.72 1.49
CA VAL A 19 2.19 24.65 0.84
C VAL A 19 3.05 23.41 0.62
N VAL A 20 4.30 23.54 0.16
CA VAL A 20 5.19 22.38 -0.04
C VAL A 20 5.46 21.64 1.28
N PHE A 21 5.72 22.39 2.35
CA PHE A 21 5.92 21.78 3.67
C PHE A 21 4.67 21.05 4.17
N SER A 22 3.50 21.64 3.94
CA SER A 22 2.22 21.02 4.31
C SER A 22 1.92 19.77 3.47
N LEU A 23 2.28 19.77 2.18
CA LEU A 23 2.04 18.66 1.27
C LEU A 23 2.83 17.40 1.66
N GLY A 24 4.08 17.53 2.11
CA GLY A 24 4.90 16.38 2.50
C GLY A 24 4.33 15.57 3.68
N GLY A 25 3.71 16.25 4.66
CA GLY A 25 3.09 15.57 5.80
C GLY A 25 1.77 14.86 5.45
N VAL A 26 0.97 15.48 4.59
CA VAL A 26 -0.34 14.90 4.18
C VAL A 26 -0.17 13.72 3.23
N THR A 27 0.84 13.70 2.36
CA THR A 27 1.07 12.58 1.44
C THR A 27 1.44 11.30 2.19
N THR A 28 2.34 11.37 3.16
CA THR A 28 2.69 10.21 4.01
C THR A 28 1.52 9.76 4.87
N SER A 29 0.74 10.69 5.43
CA SER A 29 -0.46 10.36 6.21
C SER A 29 -1.55 9.71 5.35
N SER A 30 -1.70 10.19 4.10
CA SER A 30 -2.63 9.61 3.12
C SER A 30 -2.20 8.22 2.67
N ALA A 31 -0.90 7.99 2.47
CA ALA A 31 -0.38 6.67 2.12
C ALA A 31 -0.61 5.65 3.24
N LEU A 32 -0.39 6.07 4.50
CA LEU A 32 -0.67 5.23 5.67
C LEU A 32 -2.16 4.89 5.77
N ALA A 33 -3.05 5.88 5.69
CA ALA A 33 -4.49 5.67 5.76
C ALA A 33 -5.00 4.77 4.63
N ALA A 34 -4.48 4.96 3.41
CA ALA A 34 -4.80 4.12 2.26
C ALA A 34 -4.35 2.66 2.49
N CYS A 35 -3.12 2.44 2.96
CA CYS A 35 -2.63 1.11 3.30
C CYS A 35 -3.53 0.41 4.32
N GLN A 36 -3.98 1.13 5.35
CA GLN A 36 -4.84 0.57 6.39
C GLN A 36 -6.21 0.14 5.84
N SER A 37 -6.83 1.00 5.01
CA SER A 37 -8.11 0.72 4.36
C SER A 37 -8.01 -0.43 3.36
N ASP A 38 -6.94 -0.46 2.58
CA ASP A 38 -6.70 -1.48 1.56
C ASP A 38 -6.48 -2.85 2.20
N GLY A 39 -5.68 -2.91 3.25
CA GLY A 39 -5.43 -4.16 3.97
C GLY A 39 -6.69 -4.72 4.64
N ALA A 40 -7.56 -3.87 5.19
CA ALA A 40 -8.86 -4.30 5.74
C ALA A 40 -9.80 -4.84 4.65
N THR A 41 -9.76 -4.24 3.46
CA THR A 41 -10.50 -4.72 2.28
C THR A 41 -10.01 -6.10 1.86
N TYR A 42 -8.69 -6.30 1.79
CA TYR A 42 -8.09 -7.60 1.47
C TYR A 42 -8.33 -8.66 2.53
N GLU A 43 -8.28 -8.30 3.82
CA GLU A 43 -8.59 -9.20 4.92
C GLU A 43 -10.04 -9.71 4.85
N THR A 44 -10.99 -8.80 4.60
CA THR A 44 -12.41 -9.16 4.45
C THR A 44 -12.62 -10.08 3.23
N ALA A 45 -11.95 -9.80 2.12
CA ALA A 45 -12.03 -10.61 0.92
C ALA A 45 -11.41 -12.00 1.11
N LEU A 46 -10.28 -12.09 1.82
CA LEU A 46 -9.63 -13.35 2.17
C LEU A 46 -10.51 -14.19 3.10
N ALA A 47 -11.18 -13.56 4.06
CA ALA A 47 -12.17 -14.21 4.91
C ALA A 47 -13.36 -14.74 4.09
N ALA A 48 -13.85 -13.97 3.12
CA ALA A 48 -14.92 -14.41 2.22
C ALA A 48 -14.49 -15.60 1.33
N ALA A 49 -13.29 -15.53 0.75
CA ALA A 49 -12.74 -16.59 -0.10
C ALA A 49 -12.55 -17.90 0.67
N THR A 50 -12.00 -17.82 1.89
CA THR A 50 -11.82 -18.99 2.77
C THR A 50 -13.15 -19.56 3.23
N ALA A 51 -14.15 -18.72 3.54
CA ALA A 51 -15.50 -19.16 3.88
C ALA A 51 -16.20 -19.91 2.74
N GLN A 52 -15.92 -19.56 1.49
CA GLN A 52 -16.44 -20.25 0.30
C GLN A 52 -15.61 -21.48 -0.10
N GLY A 53 -14.63 -21.88 0.71
CA GLY A 53 -13.80 -23.05 0.46
C GLY A 53 -12.76 -22.85 -0.64
N THR A 54 -12.49 -21.61 -1.05
CA THR A 54 -11.42 -21.32 -2.02
C THR A 54 -10.06 -21.47 -1.34
N THR A 55 -9.25 -22.37 -1.87
CA THR A 55 -7.84 -22.48 -1.48
C THR A 55 -7.04 -21.34 -2.09
N VAL A 56 -6.74 -20.35 -1.25
CA VAL A 56 -5.83 -19.24 -1.49
C VAL A 56 -4.36 -19.72 -1.40
N ALA A 57 -3.91 -20.44 -2.44
CA ALA A 57 -2.52 -20.90 -2.56
C ALA A 57 -1.63 -19.85 -3.27
N ASN A 58 -0.38 -19.78 -2.79
CA ASN A 58 0.66 -18.77 -3.02
C ASN A 58 0.79 -18.16 -4.42
N ALA A 59 1.30 -16.92 -4.40
CA ALA A 59 2.19 -16.40 -5.43
C ALA A 59 3.50 -17.20 -5.41
N GLY A 60 3.70 -18.08 -6.39
CA GLY A 60 4.97 -18.80 -6.50
C GLY A 60 6.19 -17.87 -6.52
N PRO A 61 7.37 -18.34 -6.08
CA PRO A 61 8.60 -17.53 -6.04
C PRO A 61 8.91 -16.99 -7.45
N GLY A 62 8.83 -15.67 -7.60
CA GLY A 62 9.13 -14.97 -8.86
C GLY A 62 7.94 -14.34 -9.60
N SER A 63 6.71 -14.51 -9.11
CA SER A 63 5.57 -13.73 -9.62
C SER A 63 5.45 -12.41 -8.84
N SER A 64 5.36 -11.29 -9.57
CA SER A 64 5.28 -9.97 -8.93
C SER A 64 4.05 -9.91 -7.99
N PRO A 65 4.21 -9.49 -6.73
CA PRO A 65 3.20 -9.64 -5.67
C PRO A 65 1.85 -8.95 -5.93
N ALA A 66 1.79 -8.00 -6.88
CA ALA A 66 0.54 -7.40 -7.33
C ALA A 66 -0.34 -8.34 -8.18
N ALA A 67 0.22 -9.37 -8.81
CA ALA A 67 -0.49 -10.22 -9.77
C ALA A 67 -1.37 -11.30 -9.10
N THR A 68 -1.19 -11.59 -7.81
CA THR A 68 -1.86 -12.72 -7.14
C THR A 68 -3.07 -12.33 -6.33
N ILE A 69 -3.16 -11.08 -5.91
CA ILE A 69 -4.37 -10.60 -5.26
C ILE A 69 -5.54 -10.59 -6.23
N ASP A 70 -5.35 -10.08 -7.44
CA ASP A 70 -6.43 -9.98 -8.42
C ASP A 70 -6.85 -11.37 -8.95
N GLN A 71 -5.90 -12.29 -9.09
CA GLN A 71 -6.19 -13.68 -9.50
C GLN A 71 -6.97 -14.49 -8.46
N VAL A 72 -6.78 -14.20 -7.16
CA VAL A 72 -7.34 -15.02 -6.08
C VAL A 72 -8.54 -14.35 -5.40
N LEU A 73 -8.49 -13.03 -5.27
CA LEU A 73 -9.53 -12.22 -4.63
C LEU A 73 -10.36 -11.40 -5.60
N GLY A 74 -10.04 -11.35 -6.91
CA GLY A 74 -10.79 -10.55 -7.89
C GLY A 74 -12.28 -10.91 -8.03
N SER A 75 -12.68 -12.12 -7.62
CA SER A 75 -14.08 -12.53 -7.49
C SER A 75 -14.74 -12.16 -6.15
N TYR A 76 -13.94 -11.73 -5.17
CA TYR A 76 -14.34 -11.39 -3.80
C TYR A 76 -14.19 -9.90 -3.47
N ILE A 77 -13.55 -9.13 -4.36
CA ILE A 77 -13.43 -7.67 -4.29
C ILE A 77 -13.92 -7.07 -5.61
N ALA A 78 -14.64 -5.95 -5.53
CA ALA A 78 -15.11 -5.27 -6.74
C ALA A 78 -13.96 -4.63 -7.52
N THR A 79 -12.89 -4.22 -6.84
CA THR A 79 -11.68 -3.64 -7.45
C THR A 79 -10.51 -3.88 -6.49
N ALA A 80 -9.39 -4.39 -7.00
CA ALA A 80 -8.18 -4.53 -6.20
C ALA A 80 -7.58 -3.14 -5.90
N PRO A 81 -7.42 -2.76 -4.62
CA PRO A 81 -6.67 -1.57 -4.27
C PRO A 81 -5.24 -1.63 -4.81
N GLY A 82 -4.94 -0.74 -5.76
CA GLY A 82 -3.69 -0.74 -6.52
C GLY A 82 -2.85 0.49 -6.22
N ASN A 83 -2.24 0.57 -5.04
CA ASN A 83 -1.19 1.56 -4.77
C ASN A 83 0.15 0.84 -4.74
N SER A 84 0.85 0.84 -5.87
CA SER A 84 2.21 0.30 -5.97
C SER A 84 3.29 1.35 -5.72
N THR A 85 2.92 2.59 -5.36
CA THR A 85 3.89 3.67 -5.16
C THR A 85 4.40 3.74 -3.73
N HIS A 86 3.55 3.43 -2.74
CA HIS A 86 3.90 3.56 -1.32
C HIS A 86 3.96 2.22 -0.57
N TYR A 87 3.18 1.23 -1.00
CA TYR A 87 3.14 -0.10 -0.39
C TYR A 87 2.81 -1.14 -1.45
N GLN A 88 2.70 -2.39 -1.04
CA GLN A 88 2.17 -3.48 -1.85
C GLN A 88 1.69 -4.59 -0.92
N PHE A 89 0.68 -5.31 -1.36
CA PHE A 89 0.15 -6.47 -0.65
C PHE A 89 0.49 -7.75 -1.39
N ALA A 90 0.58 -8.85 -0.64
CA ALA A 90 0.73 -10.20 -1.17
C ALA A 90 0.04 -11.21 -0.26
N ILE A 91 -0.33 -12.35 -0.84
CA ILE A 91 -0.93 -13.46 -0.10
C ILE A 91 -0.03 -14.67 -0.26
N GLU A 92 0.35 -15.25 0.88
CA GLU A 92 1.20 -16.44 0.95
C GLU A 92 0.62 -17.38 2.00
N THR A 93 0.37 -18.64 1.65
CA THR A 93 -0.18 -19.68 2.53
C THR A 93 -1.52 -19.27 3.18
N GLY A 94 -2.37 -18.56 2.44
CA GLY A 94 -3.65 -18.05 2.95
C GLY A 94 -3.53 -16.95 4.01
N LYS A 95 -2.36 -16.32 4.13
CA LYS A 95 -2.15 -15.15 4.99
C LYS A 95 -1.82 -13.93 4.17
N LEU A 96 -2.32 -12.77 4.59
CA LEU A 96 -2.03 -11.49 3.98
C LEU A 96 -0.72 -10.90 4.54
N TYR A 97 0.07 -10.30 3.66
CA TYR A 97 1.31 -9.60 3.98
C TYR A 97 1.31 -8.24 3.30
N VAL A 98 1.97 -7.28 3.94
CA VAL A 98 2.17 -5.93 3.44
C VAL A 98 3.67 -5.65 3.37
N GLY A 99 4.10 -4.95 2.33
CA GLY A 99 5.51 -4.68 2.07
C GLY A 99 5.72 -3.34 1.40
N LYS A 100 6.96 -2.85 1.41
CA LYS A 100 7.33 -1.63 0.66
C LYS A 100 7.23 -1.88 -0.84
N THR A 101 6.98 -0.82 -1.59
CA THR A 101 6.98 -0.91 -3.06
C THR A 101 8.30 -1.48 -3.60
N GLY A 102 8.21 -2.23 -4.69
CA GLY A 102 9.36 -2.70 -5.45
C GLY A 102 9.93 -4.03 -4.95
N LEU A 103 9.40 -4.61 -3.87
CA LEU A 103 9.81 -5.94 -3.44
C LEU A 103 9.39 -6.97 -4.50
N LYS A 104 10.39 -7.67 -5.05
CA LYS A 104 10.22 -8.73 -6.05
C LYS A 104 10.23 -10.13 -5.44
N THR A 105 10.55 -10.22 -4.16
CA THR A 105 10.58 -11.47 -3.40
C THR A 105 9.19 -11.76 -2.82
N ALA A 106 8.83 -13.04 -2.74
CA ALA A 106 7.64 -13.48 -2.00
C ALA A 106 7.74 -13.08 -0.51
N PRO A 107 6.64 -12.99 0.24
CA PRO A 107 6.69 -12.69 1.66
C PRO A 107 7.46 -13.74 2.47
N LEU A 108 7.34 -15.02 2.10
CA LEU A 108 8.01 -16.11 2.80
C LEU A 108 9.01 -16.83 1.88
N THR A 109 10.11 -17.30 2.46
CA THR A 109 10.94 -18.37 1.90
C THR A 109 10.84 -19.57 2.84
N GLY A 110 10.04 -20.57 2.46
CA GLY A 110 9.61 -21.61 3.38
C GLY A 110 8.70 -21.01 4.48
N SER A 111 9.13 -21.10 5.73
CA SER A 111 8.44 -20.49 6.89
C SER A 111 9.06 -19.16 7.35
N THR A 112 10.10 -18.68 6.67
CA THR A 112 10.87 -17.50 7.09
C THR A 112 10.34 -16.26 6.39
N LEU A 113 10.03 -15.21 7.15
CA LEU A 113 9.62 -13.92 6.59
C LEU A 113 10.79 -13.21 5.92
N ASN A 114 10.62 -12.83 4.67
CA ASN A 114 11.60 -12.08 3.92
C ASN A 114 11.64 -10.62 4.38
N THR A 115 12.82 -10.00 4.30
CA THR A 115 13.01 -8.61 4.69
C THR A 115 12.14 -7.65 3.85
N GLY A 116 11.61 -6.62 4.50
CA GLY A 116 10.72 -5.64 3.87
C GLY A 116 9.24 -6.02 3.84
N TRP A 117 8.90 -7.25 4.22
CA TRP A 117 7.52 -7.70 4.43
C TRP A 117 7.15 -7.69 5.92
N ALA A 118 5.87 -7.48 6.19
CA ALA A 118 5.24 -7.68 7.49
C ALA A 118 3.97 -8.51 7.31
N ALA A 119 3.72 -9.42 8.24
CA ALA A 119 2.44 -10.12 8.30
C ALA A 119 1.32 -9.13 8.64
N TRP A 120 0.22 -9.20 7.91
CA TRP A 120 -0.96 -8.40 8.22
C TRP A 120 -1.61 -8.93 9.50
N ASN A 121 -1.60 -8.11 10.55
CA ASN A 121 -2.30 -8.36 11.81
C ASN A 121 -3.15 -7.14 12.19
N GLY A 122 -3.65 -6.43 11.18
CA GLY A 122 -4.36 -5.15 11.31
C GLY A 122 -3.54 -3.93 10.87
N SER A 123 -4.15 -2.76 11.03
CA SER A 123 -3.68 -1.46 10.51
C SER A 123 -2.28 -1.04 10.95
N SER A 124 -1.81 -1.54 12.09
CA SER A 124 -0.46 -1.28 12.60
C SER A 124 0.64 -1.84 11.70
N ALA A 125 0.35 -2.87 10.90
CA ALA A 125 1.30 -3.48 9.96
C ALA A 125 1.76 -2.51 8.84
N CYS A 126 0.98 -1.45 8.56
CA CYS A 126 1.36 -0.41 7.60
C CYS A 126 2.42 0.56 8.14
N THR A 127 2.64 0.60 9.46
CA THR A 127 3.56 1.55 10.09
C THR A 127 4.99 1.24 9.68
N GLY A 128 5.68 2.21 9.09
CA GLY A 128 7.05 2.03 8.59
C GLY A 128 7.17 1.34 7.22
N ILE A 129 6.03 0.95 6.63
CA ILE A 129 5.95 0.41 5.27
C ILE A 129 5.38 1.44 4.30
N ALA A 130 4.21 2.00 4.61
CA ALA A 130 3.57 3.03 3.80
C ALA A 130 4.18 4.40 4.16
N SER A 131 5.08 4.88 3.31
CA SER A 131 5.75 6.17 3.45
C SER A 131 5.94 6.86 2.11
#